data_AF-A0AAE3A9V0-F1
#
_entry.id   AF-A0AAE3A9V0-F1
#
_cell.length_a   1.000
_cell.length_b   1.000
_cell.length_c   1.000
_cell.angle_alpha   90.00
_cell.angle_beta   90.00
_cell.angle_gamma   90.00
#
_symmetry.space_group_name_H-M   'P 1'
#
loop_
_entity.id
_entity.type
_entity.pdbx_description
1 polymer ?
#
loop_
_entity_poly.entity_id
_entity_poly.type
_entity_poly.pdbx_seq_one_letter_code
_entity_poly.pdbx_strand_id
1 'polypeptide(L)'
;MDNIGNTEHALTFADLRVHYYTGRSYLISGEGRDKVFGYRHGVMTDIGDLPEAEWTRLAKQLIRQSGEQELYQQLFAWEREQSHWEQSPSQFELDVLSLHMARLPDNPAWCDFIPFNRKYRPEVLCKAEILWVKCSGCGKRHEMTGTQLKNIRDRSNGKLYCRKCGDWMPVHPCAHPKEGGDGNG
;
A
#
# COMPACT_ATOMS: atom_id res chain seq x y z
N MET A 1 -28.32 4.24 -37.09
CA MET A 1 -29.35 4.48 -36.06
C MET A 1 -28.79 4.09 -34.71
N ASP A 2 -27.80 4.87 -34.31
CA ASP A 2 -27.65 5.61 -33.05
C ASP A 2 -27.74 4.91 -31.68
N ASN A 3 -26.73 5.27 -30.88
CA ASN A 3 -26.61 5.22 -29.43
C ASN A 3 -26.17 3.90 -28.77
N ILE A 4 -24.91 3.53 -29.00
CA ILE A 4 -24.06 3.14 -27.87
C ILE A 4 -23.42 4.43 -27.39
N GLY A 5 -24.01 5.01 -26.34
CA GLY A 5 -23.51 6.22 -25.70
C GLY A 5 -22.04 6.03 -25.34
N ASN A 6 -21.18 6.74 -26.05
CA ASN A 6 -19.80 6.97 -25.70
C ASN A 6 -19.76 7.89 -24.47
N THR A 7 -20.11 7.35 -23.30
CA THR A 7 -19.60 7.85 -22.05
C THR A 7 -18.24 7.19 -21.88
N GLU A 8 -17.18 7.83 -22.38
CA GLU A 8 -15.82 7.57 -21.89
C GLU A 8 -15.85 7.82 -20.37
N HIS A 9 -16.11 6.78 -19.59
CA HIS A 9 -15.97 6.85 -18.16
C HIS A 9 -14.49 7.11 -17.88
N ALA A 10 -14.18 8.30 -17.36
CA ALA A 10 -12.81 8.64 -17.00
C ALA A 10 -12.29 7.60 -16.01
N LEU A 11 -11.17 6.97 -16.35
CA LEU A 11 -10.55 5.95 -15.52
C LEU A 11 -10.20 6.53 -14.15
N THR A 12 -10.58 5.83 -13.08
CA THR A 12 -10.31 6.23 -11.69
C THR A 12 -9.22 5.35 -11.09
N PHE A 13 -8.67 5.76 -9.93
CA PHE A 13 -7.69 4.94 -9.21
C PHE A 13 -8.30 3.63 -8.71
N ALA A 14 -9.58 3.65 -8.33
CA ALA A 14 -10.30 2.44 -7.92
C ALA A 14 -10.40 1.43 -9.07
N ASP A 15 -10.68 1.92 -10.28
CA ASP A 15 -10.77 1.07 -11.49
C ASP A 15 -9.49 0.25 -11.74
N LEU A 16 -8.32 0.81 -11.40
CA LEU A 16 -7.01 0.18 -11.57
C LEU A 16 -6.45 -0.45 -10.28
N ARG A 17 -7.18 -0.42 -9.17
CA ARG A 17 -6.71 -1.03 -7.93
C ARG A 17 -6.50 -2.54 -8.12
N VAL A 18 -5.33 -3.02 -7.73
CA VAL A 18 -4.99 -4.44 -7.81
C VAL A 18 -5.82 -5.22 -6.80
N HIS A 19 -6.58 -6.20 -7.29
CA HIS A 19 -7.23 -7.21 -6.45
C HIS A 19 -6.29 -8.39 -6.21
N TYR A 20 -5.72 -8.92 -7.29
CA TYR A 20 -4.73 -10.00 -7.28
C TYR A 20 -4.02 -10.09 -8.63
N TYR A 21 -2.81 -10.66 -8.63
CA TYR A 21 -2.06 -10.96 -9.85
C TYR A 21 -2.62 -12.21 -10.53
N THR A 22 -2.63 -12.19 -11.87
CA THR A 22 -3.14 -13.28 -12.72
C THR A 22 -2.04 -13.80 -13.63
N GLY A 23 -2.19 -15.05 -14.06
CA GLY A 23 -1.26 -15.68 -14.98
C GLY A 23 -2.01 -16.59 -15.95
N ARG A 24 -1.66 -16.51 -17.23
CA ARG A 24 -2.27 -17.34 -18.28
C ARG A 24 -1.20 -17.95 -19.17
N SER A 25 -1.18 -19.28 -19.22
CA SER A 25 -0.44 -20.00 -20.25
C SER A 25 -1.22 -19.97 -21.57
N TYR A 26 -0.51 -19.88 -22.67
CA TYR A 26 -1.08 -19.97 -24.02
C TYR A 26 -0.18 -20.81 -24.91
N LEU A 27 -0.77 -21.59 -25.82
CA LEU A 27 -0.02 -22.40 -26.77
C LEU A 27 0.60 -21.46 -27.81
N ILE A 28 1.93 -21.49 -27.93
CA ILE A 28 2.66 -20.79 -28.99
C ILE A 28 2.65 -21.67 -30.25
N SER A 29 3.00 -22.94 -30.11
CA SER A 29 3.08 -23.88 -31.23
C SER A 29 3.16 -25.34 -30.75
N GLY A 30 3.04 -26.28 -31.69
CA GLY A 30 3.26 -27.72 -31.46
C GLY A 30 2.02 -28.52 -31.07
N GLU A 31 2.14 -29.84 -31.17
CA GLU A 31 1.10 -30.81 -30.86
C GLU A 31 1.66 -31.91 -29.93
N GLY A 32 0.77 -32.63 -29.23
CA GLY A 32 1.18 -33.72 -28.35
C GLY A 32 2.21 -33.30 -27.29
N ARG A 33 3.40 -33.90 -27.34
CA ARG A 33 4.52 -33.63 -26.41
C ARG A 33 5.40 -32.45 -26.83
N ASP A 34 5.26 -31.96 -28.06
CA ASP A 34 6.10 -30.89 -28.62
C ASP A 34 5.45 -29.50 -28.46
N LYS A 35 4.46 -29.38 -27.56
CA LYS A 35 3.79 -28.11 -27.27
C LYS A 35 4.75 -27.12 -26.61
N VAL A 36 4.89 -25.97 -27.22
CA VAL A 36 5.60 -24.81 -26.67
C VAL A 36 4.55 -23.84 -26.14
N PHE A 37 4.64 -23.50 -24.86
CA PHE A 37 3.73 -22.56 -24.21
C PHE A 37 4.44 -21.24 -23.91
N GLY A 38 3.70 -20.15 -24.06
CA GLY A 38 4.02 -18.85 -23.51
C GLY A 38 3.28 -18.64 -22.19
N TYR A 39 3.69 -17.61 -21.46
CA TYR A 39 3.05 -17.22 -20.22
C TYR A 39 2.87 -15.70 -20.18
N ARG A 40 1.64 -15.26 -19.89
CA ARG A 40 1.29 -13.86 -19.74
C ARG A 40 1.00 -13.58 -18.26
N HIS A 41 1.65 -12.55 -17.73
CA HIS A 41 1.37 -11.98 -16.41
C HIS A 41 0.31 -10.89 -16.54
N GLY A 42 -0.58 -10.79 -15.57
CA GLY A 42 -1.57 -9.72 -15.50
C GLY A 42 -2.07 -9.44 -14.11
N VAL A 43 -3.08 -8.57 -14.07
CA VAL A 43 -3.60 -7.95 -12.86
C VAL A 43 -5.10 -7.92 -12.97
N MET A 44 -5.80 -8.52 -12.00
CA MET A 44 -7.24 -8.38 -11.89
C MET A 44 -7.58 -7.06 -11.20
N THR A 45 -8.47 -6.29 -11.82
CA THR A 45 -8.92 -4.97 -11.38
C THR A 45 -10.45 -4.86 -11.47
N ASP A 46 -11.03 -3.71 -11.09
CA ASP A 46 -12.47 -3.48 -11.21
C ASP A 46 -12.94 -3.43 -12.68
N ILE A 47 -12.05 -3.14 -13.63
CA ILE A 47 -12.34 -3.17 -15.08
C ILE A 47 -11.92 -4.49 -15.76
N GLY A 48 -11.51 -5.49 -14.99
CA GLY A 48 -11.18 -6.84 -15.46
C GLY A 48 -9.70 -7.18 -15.41
N ASP A 49 -9.35 -8.29 -16.07
CA ASP A 49 -7.98 -8.85 -16.12
C ASP A 49 -7.15 -8.17 -17.22
N LEU A 50 -6.22 -7.32 -16.82
CA LEU A 50 -5.37 -6.51 -17.70
C LEU A 50 -3.95 -7.10 -17.78
N PRO A 51 -3.34 -7.17 -18.98
CA PRO A 51 -1.93 -7.54 -19.09
C PRO A 51 -1.09 -6.58 -18.24
N GLU A 52 -0.08 -7.09 -17.55
CA GLU A 52 0.70 -6.30 -16.59
C GLU A 52 1.31 -5.04 -17.23
N ALA A 53 1.81 -5.16 -18.47
CA ALA A 53 2.34 -4.03 -19.24
C ALA A 53 1.27 -2.97 -19.55
N GLU A 54 0.05 -3.40 -19.85
CA GLU A 54 -1.07 -2.50 -20.14
C GLU A 54 -1.58 -1.83 -18.86
N TRP A 55 -1.71 -2.58 -17.77
CA TRP A 55 -2.04 -2.03 -16.46
C TRP A 55 -1.00 -0.98 -16.01
N THR A 56 0.29 -1.28 -16.16
CA THR A 56 1.39 -0.34 -15.86
C THR A 56 1.28 0.94 -16.68
N ARG A 57 0.99 0.81 -17.98
CA ARG A 57 0.80 1.94 -18.89
C ARG A 57 -0.36 2.83 -18.45
N LEU A 58 -1.51 2.22 -18.13
CA LEU A 58 -2.71 2.92 -17.67
C LEU A 58 -2.49 3.60 -16.32
N ALA A 59 -1.85 2.94 -15.35
CA ALA A 59 -1.55 3.51 -14.04
C ALA A 59 -0.65 4.76 -14.16
N LYS A 60 0.43 4.68 -14.95
CA LYS A 60 1.32 5.82 -15.22
C LYS A 60 0.60 6.95 -15.98
N GLN A 61 -0.29 6.61 -16.90
CA GLN A 61 -1.10 7.60 -17.60
C GLN A 61 -2.03 8.34 -16.63
N LEU A 62 -2.73 7.60 -15.77
CA LEU A 62 -3.65 8.16 -14.79
C LEU A 62 -2.95 9.08 -13.80
N ILE A 63 -1.79 8.67 -13.26
CA ILE A 63 -0.94 9.52 -12.39
C ILE A 63 -0.57 10.83 -13.08
N ARG A 64 -0.23 10.78 -14.38
CA ARG A 64 0.10 12.00 -15.14
C ARG A 64 -1.10 12.91 -15.36
N GLN A 65 -2.26 12.33 -15.66
CA GLN A 65 -3.51 13.06 -15.88
C GLN A 65 -4.04 13.69 -14.59
N SER A 66 -3.80 13.07 -13.43
CA SER A 66 -4.22 13.59 -12.13
C SER A 66 -3.25 14.60 -11.52
N GLY A 67 -2.05 14.76 -12.08
CA GLY A 67 -1.02 15.64 -11.51
C GLY A 67 -0.32 15.06 -10.27
N GLU A 68 -0.40 13.75 -10.02
CA GLU A 68 0.14 13.10 -8.81
C GLU A 68 1.55 12.51 -9.02
N GLN A 69 2.33 13.02 -9.98
CA GLN A 69 3.69 12.56 -10.25
C GLN A 69 4.61 12.71 -9.04
N GLU A 70 4.46 13.80 -8.27
CA GLU A 70 5.24 14.02 -7.05
C GLU A 70 4.93 12.97 -5.98
N LEU A 71 3.64 12.68 -5.74
CA LEU A 71 3.23 11.64 -4.80
C LEU A 71 3.79 10.27 -5.20
N TYR A 72 3.76 9.94 -6.49
CA TYR A 72 4.38 8.73 -7.01
C TYR A 72 5.89 8.67 -6.75
N GLN A 73 6.61 9.77 -6.96
CA GLN A 73 8.05 9.85 -6.68
C GLN A 73 8.36 9.71 -5.18
N GLN A 74 7.54 10.31 -4.32
CA GLN A 74 7.67 10.20 -2.87
C GLN A 74 7.44 8.75 -2.39
N LEU A 75 6.42 8.07 -2.93
CA LEU A 75 6.18 6.64 -2.69
C LEU A 75 7.37 5.79 -3.16
N PHE A 76 7.88 6.05 -4.37
CA PHE A 76 9.02 5.34 -4.91
C PHE A 76 10.27 5.48 -4.02
N ALA A 77 10.54 6.70 -3.54
CA ALA A 77 11.65 6.97 -2.63
C ALA A 77 11.44 6.31 -1.26
N TRP A 78 10.22 6.38 -0.71
CA TRP A 78 9.86 5.70 0.55
C TRP A 78 10.11 4.20 0.49
N GLU A 79 9.53 3.51 -0.50
CA GLU A 79 9.68 2.06 -0.65
C GLU A 79 11.15 1.66 -0.88
N ARG A 80 11.93 2.51 -1.56
CA ARG A 80 13.36 2.26 -1.77
C ARG A 80 14.15 2.33 -0.45
N GLU A 81 13.80 3.26 0.43
CA GLU A 81 14.42 3.43 1.74
C GLU A 81 13.99 2.33 2.73
N GLN A 82 12.73 1.86 2.66
CA GLN A 82 12.20 0.82 3.54
C GLN A 82 12.57 -0.59 3.10
N SER A 83 12.81 -0.81 1.81
CA SER A 83 13.17 -2.14 1.30
C SER A 83 14.61 -2.51 1.69
N HIS A 84 14.75 -3.69 2.29
CA HIS A 84 16.02 -4.30 2.62
C HIS A 84 16.42 -5.43 1.66
N TRP A 85 15.64 -5.63 0.58
CA TRP A 85 15.80 -6.74 -0.35
C TRP A 85 16.05 -6.23 -1.77
N GLU A 86 16.96 -6.89 -2.47
CA GLU A 86 17.15 -6.66 -3.90
C GLU A 86 15.92 -7.15 -4.67
N GLN A 87 15.35 -6.26 -5.49
CA GLN A 87 14.22 -6.54 -6.35
C GLN A 87 14.53 -6.08 -7.76
N SER A 88 13.91 -6.75 -8.75
CA SER A 88 14.03 -6.27 -10.14
C SER A 88 13.41 -4.87 -10.26
N PRO A 89 13.97 -3.99 -11.10
CA PRO A 89 13.42 -2.64 -11.29
C PRO A 89 11.95 -2.65 -11.73
N SER A 90 11.56 -3.62 -12.55
CA SER A 90 10.17 -3.76 -13.02
C SER A 90 9.21 -4.19 -11.91
N GLN A 91 9.59 -5.17 -11.08
CA GLN A 91 8.72 -5.60 -9.97
C GLN A 91 8.56 -4.48 -8.95
N PHE A 92 9.65 -3.79 -8.62
CA PHE A 92 9.60 -2.66 -7.71
C PHE A 92 8.66 -1.55 -8.23
N GLU A 93 8.71 -1.25 -9.53
CA GLU A 93 7.80 -0.27 -10.12
C GLU A 93 6.33 -0.70 -10.04
N LEU A 94 6.03 -1.98 -10.29
CA LEU A 94 4.67 -2.53 -10.15
C LEU A 94 4.16 -2.41 -8.72
N ASP A 95 5.00 -2.72 -7.74
CA ASP A 95 4.64 -2.65 -6.33
C ASP A 95 4.29 -1.21 -5.95
N VAL A 96 5.15 -0.23 -6.30
CA VAL A 96 4.91 1.20 -6.02
C VAL A 96 3.63 1.69 -6.71
N LEU A 97 3.42 1.34 -7.97
CA LEU A 97 2.17 1.68 -8.68
C LEU A 97 0.95 1.08 -7.99
N SER A 98 1.07 -0.15 -7.47
CA SER A 98 -0.03 -0.82 -6.77
C SER A 98 -0.39 -0.10 -5.47
N LEU A 99 0.60 0.34 -4.69
CA LEU A 99 0.37 1.15 -3.48
C LEU A 99 -0.36 2.46 -3.82
N HIS A 100 0.03 3.09 -4.93
CA HIS A 100 -0.58 4.32 -5.41
C HIS A 100 -2.03 4.10 -5.87
N MET A 101 -2.29 3.10 -6.71
CA MET A 101 -3.65 2.78 -7.18
C MET A 101 -4.58 2.42 -6.02
N ALA A 102 -4.05 1.76 -4.98
CA ALA A 102 -4.78 1.44 -3.76
C ALA A 102 -4.99 2.63 -2.81
N ARG A 103 -4.49 3.83 -3.14
CA ARG A 103 -4.54 5.04 -2.31
C ARG A 103 -3.99 4.84 -0.90
N LEU A 104 -2.96 4.00 -0.75
CA LEU A 104 -2.39 3.69 0.57
C LEU A 104 -1.86 4.91 1.32
N PRO A 105 -1.19 5.88 0.68
CA PRO A 105 -0.76 7.10 1.37
C PRO A 105 -1.90 7.87 2.05
N ASP A 106 -3.13 7.72 1.56
CA ASP A 106 -4.32 8.40 2.09
C ASP A 106 -5.14 7.49 3.01
N ASN A 107 -4.77 6.21 3.13
CA ASN A 107 -5.47 5.23 3.94
C ASN A 107 -4.93 5.22 5.38
N PRO A 108 -5.69 5.69 6.39
CA PRO A 108 -5.22 5.72 7.78
C PRO A 108 -4.95 4.33 8.35
N ALA A 109 -5.40 3.24 7.72
CA ALA A 109 -5.08 1.87 8.10
C ALA A 109 -3.69 1.40 7.64
N TRP A 110 -3.06 2.05 6.66
CA TRP A 110 -1.76 1.65 6.14
C TRP A 110 -0.69 1.81 7.23
N CYS A 111 0.18 0.81 7.40
CA CYS A 111 1.16 0.79 8.49
C CYS A 111 2.11 2.00 8.47
N ASP A 112 2.45 2.47 7.27
CA ASP A 112 3.37 3.58 7.08
C ASP A 112 2.66 4.93 6.93
N PHE A 113 1.34 4.99 7.11
CA PHE A 113 0.56 6.22 6.96
C PHE A 113 1.15 7.39 7.76
N ILE A 114 1.49 7.18 9.03
CA ILE A 114 2.08 8.24 9.88
C ILE A 114 3.48 8.62 9.39
N PRO A 115 4.47 7.70 9.36
CA PRO A 115 5.84 8.09 9.05
C PRO A 115 6.02 8.57 7.60
N PHE A 116 5.29 8.02 6.63
CA PHE A 116 5.27 8.50 5.24
C PHE A 116 4.75 9.94 5.15
N ASN A 117 3.53 10.19 5.65
CA ASN A 117 2.93 11.51 5.54
C ASN A 117 3.67 12.54 6.40
N ARG A 118 4.25 12.15 7.53
CA ARG A 118 5.10 13.07 8.31
C ARG A 118 6.29 13.58 7.51
N LYS A 119 6.88 12.74 6.65
CA LYS A 119 8.05 13.10 5.83
C LYS A 119 7.67 13.95 4.62
N TYR A 120 6.59 13.58 3.92
CA TYR A 120 6.29 14.14 2.59
C TYR A 120 5.04 15.02 2.52
N ARG A 121 4.06 14.80 3.39
CA ARG A 121 2.71 15.42 3.33
C ARG A 121 2.16 15.69 4.74
N PRO A 122 2.87 16.46 5.58
CA PRO A 122 2.54 16.61 7.00
C PRO A 122 1.14 17.19 7.25
N GLU A 123 0.61 17.97 6.30
CA GLU A 123 -0.75 18.52 6.31
C GLU A 123 -1.85 17.45 6.31
N VAL A 124 -1.58 16.25 5.78
CA VAL A 124 -2.50 15.11 5.84
C VAL A 124 -2.70 14.66 7.30
N LEU A 125 -1.66 14.77 8.13
CA LEU A 125 -1.71 14.36 9.53
C LEU A 125 -2.51 15.32 10.41
N CYS A 126 -2.64 16.60 10.02
CA CYS A 126 -3.45 17.57 10.76
C CYS A 126 -4.93 17.18 10.86
N LYS A 127 -5.42 16.35 9.92
CA LYS A 127 -6.79 15.85 9.88
C LYS A 127 -6.94 14.44 10.44
N ALA A 128 -5.83 13.79 10.81
CA ALA A 128 -5.82 12.41 11.27
C ALA A 128 -5.88 12.34 12.80
N GLU A 129 -6.68 11.40 13.33
CA GLU A 129 -6.63 11.05 14.74
C GLU A 129 -5.37 10.21 15.00
N ILE A 130 -4.31 10.85 15.54
CA ILE A 130 -3.07 10.20 15.96
C ILE A 130 -3.15 9.94 17.46
N LEU A 131 -2.99 8.68 17.82
CA LEU A 131 -3.02 8.19 19.19
C LEU A 131 -1.65 7.65 19.58
N TRP A 132 -1.35 7.78 20.87
CA TRP A 132 -0.23 7.09 21.49
C TRP A 132 -0.73 5.83 22.16
N VAL A 133 -0.06 4.71 21.92
CA VAL A 133 -0.31 3.46 22.65
C VAL A 133 0.96 2.93 23.29
N LYS A 134 0.78 2.19 24.37
CA LYS A 134 1.85 1.54 25.12
C LYS A 134 1.71 0.03 25.03
N CYS A 135 2.80 -0.66 24.71
CA CYS A 135 2.92 -2.11 24.84
C CYS A 135 2.87 -2.51 26.32
N SER A 136 2.01 -3.46 26.67
CA SER A 136 1.82 -3.90 28.06
C SER A 136 3.03 -4.62 28.65
N GLY A 137 3.82 -5.29 27.81
CA GLY A 137 5.03 -6.01 28.25
C GLY A 137 6.18 -5.07 28.57
N CYS A 138 6.76 -4.46 27.53
CA CYS A 138 7.98 -3.66 27.70
C CYS A 138 7.73 -2.16 27.94
N GLY A 139 6.48 -1.72 27.89
CA GLY A 139 6.13 -0.31 28.03
C GLY A 139 6.53 0.59 26.86
N LYS A 140 7.04 0.03 25.75
CA LYS A 140 7.38 0.80 24.55
C LYS A 140 6.14 1.50 24.00
N ARG A 141 6.30 2.77 23.65
CA ARG A 141 5.25 3.60 23.08
C ARG A 141 5.32 3.57 21.55
N HIS A 142 4.16 3.63 20.93
CA HIS A 142 3.98 3.66 19.49
C HIS A 142 2.93 4.72 19.15
N GLU A 143 3.18 5.47 18.08
CA GLU A 143 2.14 6.26 17.44
C GLU A 143 1.35 5.38 16.48
N MET A 144 0.04 5.59 16.43
CA MET A 144 -0.84 4.93 15.47
C MET A 144 -2.07 5.77 15.21
N THR A 145 -2.71 5.55 14.07
CA THR A 145 -4.00 6.18 13.80
C THR A 145 -5.10 5.49 14.62
N GLY A 146 -6.21 6.19 14.87
CA GLY A 146 -7.41 5.57 15.44
C GLY A 146 -7.89 4.35 14.64
N THR A 147 -7.74 4.38 13.31
CA THR A 147 -8.09 3.27 12.42
C THR A 147 -7.17 2.06 12.60
N GLN A 148 -5.84 2.28 12.72
CA GLN A 148 -4.89 1.20 13.02
C GLN A 148 -5.19 0.55 14.38
N LEU A 149 -5.47 1.34 15.41
CA LEU A 149 -5.84 0.82 16.72
C LEU A 149 -7.13 -0.01 16.66
N LYS A 150 -8.15 0.47 15.94
CA LYS A 150 -9.39 -0.27 15.71
C LYS A 150 -9.10 -1.62 15.02
N ASN A 151 -8.30 -1.62 13.96
CA ASN A 151 -7.93 -2.87 13.27
C ASN A 151 -7.19 -3.85 14.19
N ILE A 152 -6.31 -3.38 15.06
CA ILE A 152 -5.62 -4.23 16.05
C ILE A 152 -6.63 -4.86 17.01
N ARG A 153 -7.63 -4.10 17.48
CA ARG A 153 -8.70 -4.62 18.35
C ARG A 153 -9.54 -5.67 17.62
N ASP A 154 -10.00 -5.35 16.42
CA ASP A 154 -10.96 -6.17 15.67
C ASP A 154 -10.33 -7.42 15.05
N ARG A 155 -9.07 -7.34 14.59
CA ARG A 155 -8.41 -8.40 13.80
C ARG A 155 -7.27 -9.11 14.51
N SER A 156 -6.75 -8.54 15.59
CA SER A 156 -5.57 -9.07 16.31
C SER A 156 -5.83 -9.23 17.81
N ASN A 157 -7.09 -9.26 18.24
CA ASN A 157 -7.50 -9.38 19.65
C ASN A 157 -6.80 -8.34 20.55
N GLY A 158 -6.58 -7.13 20.03
CA GLY A 158 -5.94 -6.03 20.76
C GLY A 158 -4.41 -6.14 20.90
N LYS A 159 -3.76 -7.04 20.15
CA LYS A 159 -2.32 -7.32 20.28
C LYS A 159 -1.51 -6.89 19.05
N LEU A 160 -0.30 -6.41 19.32
CA LEU A 160 0.73 -6.05 18.34
C LEU A 160 1.98 -6.90 18.59
N TYR A 161 2.67 -7.34 17.54
CA TYR A 161 3.97 -7.97 17.70
C TYR A 161 5.02 -6.97 18.22
N CYS A 162 5.56 -7.24 19.40
CA CYS A 162 6.57 -6.40 20.02
C CYS A 162 7.95 -7.06 19.89
N ARG A 163 8.82 -6.54 19.02
CA ARG A 163 10.18 -7.05 18.83
C ARG A 163 11.01 -7.13 20.11
N LYS A 164 10.77 -6.24 21.08
CA LYS A 164 11.48 -6.24 22.38
C LYS A 164 11.00 -7.37 23.30
N CYS A 165 9.71 -7.69 23.26
CA CYS A 165 9.15 -8.80 24.04
C CYS A 165 9.28 -10.15 23.33
N GLY A 166 9.47 -10.14 22.01
CA GLY A 166 9.48 -11.36 21.19
C GLY A 166 8.10 -12.01 21.04
N ASP A 167 7.01 -11.28 21.30
CA ASP A 167 5.64 -11.83 21.32
C ASP A 167 4.58 -10.78 20.96
N TRP A 168 3.36 -11.24 20.72
CA TRP A 168 2.14 -10.45 20.50
C TRP A 168 1.61 -9.90 21.81
N MET A 169 1.88 -8.63 22.07
CA MET A 169 1.55 -7.96 23.33
C MET A 169 0.29 -7.11 23.21
N PRO A 170 -0.58 -7.10 24.24
CA PRO A 170 -1.68 -6.15 24.31
C PRO A 170 -1.16 -4.70 24.29
N VAL A 171 -1.87 -3.84 23.59
CA VAL A 171 -1.60 -2.40 23.55
C VAL A 171 -2.76 -1.59 24.11
N HIS A 172 -2.43 -0.53 24.83
CA HIS A 172 -3.42 0.36 25.45
C HIS A 172 -3.12 1.82 25.11
N PRO A 173 -4.16 2.65 24.86
CA PRO A 173 -3.99 4.09 24.75
C PRO A 173 -3.24 4.67 25.94
N CYS A 174 -2.35 5.62 25.69
CA CYS A 174 -1.64 6.35 26.73
C CYS A 174 -1.53 7.83 26.36
N ALA A 175 -1.26 8.67 27.37
CA ALA A 175 -1.01 10.09 27.15
C ALA A 175 0.21 10.30 26.24
N HIS A 176 0.20 11.42 25.53
CA HIS A 176 1.35 11.90 24.76
C HIS A 176 2.59 11.95 25.68
N PRO A 177 3.78 11.52 25.21
CA PRO A 177 5.01 11.73 25.94
C PRO A 177 5.15 13.22 26.25
N LYS A 178 5.30 13.60 27.53
CA LYS A 178 5.72 14.97 27.86
C LYS A 178 7.13 15.16 27.27
N GLU A 179 7.33 16.19 26.47
CA GLU A 179 8.67 16.58 26.03
C GLU A 179 9.51 16.88 27.27
N GLY A 180 10.66 16.21 27.41
CA GLY A 180 11.67 16.55 28.41
C GLY A 180 11.34 16.15 29.85
N GLY A 181 11.92 15.05 30.29
CA GLY A 181 11.99 14.66 31.69
C GLY A 181 13.08 13.61 31.84
N ASP A 182 14.31 13.97 31.52
CA ASP A 182 15.50 13.23 31.95
C ASP A 182 15.51 13.20 33.48
N GLY A 183 14.90 12.16 34.03
CA GLY A 183 15.05 11.79 35.43
C GLY A 183 16.23 10.86 35.56
N ASN A 184 17.43 11.43 35.68
CA ASN A 184 18.52 10.73 36.37
C ASN A 184 18.07 10.44 37.80
N GLY A 185 18.11 9.17 38.18
CA GLY A 185 17.88 8.67 39.54
C GLY A 185 18.41 7.26 39.65
#